data_AF-A0A2G5B8X4-F1
#
_entry.id   AF-A0A2G5B8X4-F1
#
_cell.length_a   1.000
_cell.length_b   1.000
_cell.length_c   1.000
_cell.angle_alpha   90.00
_cell.angle_beta   90.00
_cell.angle_gamma   90.00
#
_symmetry.space_group_name_H-M   'P 1'
#
loop_
_entity.id
_entity.type
_entity.pdbx_description
1 polymer ?
#
loop_
_entity_poly.entity_id
_entity_poly.type
_entity_poly.pdbx_seq_one_letter_code
_entity_poly.pdbx_strand_id
1 'polypeptide(L)'
;MGKKKGPPQTKNGDDASDKKLKPANAIFVRHILCEKHSKILEAEAMLKNNIAFDAVAREYSEDKAKVGGNLGKMVRGTMVGPFQEAAFALQPSTCAKPLYTPPVKTVHGYHIIMVEKRE
;
A
#
# COMPACT_ATOMS: atom_id res chain seq x y z
N MET A 1 -6.47 -31.68 -34.44
CA MET A 1 -6.14 -31.72 -32.99
C MET A 1 -4.86 -30.91 -32.77
N GLY A 2 -4.88 -29.85 -31.93
CA GLY A 2 -3.63 -29.16 -31.54
C GLY A 2 -3.74 -27.64 -31.30
N LYS A 3 -4.71 -27.17 -30.51
CA LYS A 3 -4.68 -25.78 -30.01
C LYS A 3 -3.74 -25.71 -28.79
N LYS A 4 -2.54 -25.14 -28.98
CA LYS A 4 -1.60 -24.83 -27.89
C LYS A 4 -2.15 -23.66 -27.06
N LYS A 5 -2.32 -23.93 -25.77
CA LYS A 5 -2.82 -23.00 -24.74
C LYS A 5 -1.76 -21.94 -24.45
N GLY A 6 -2.13 -20.66 -24.54
CA GLY A 6 -1.35 -19.55 -24.01
C GLY A 6 -1.37 -19.54 -22.46
N PRO A 7 -0.42 -18.87 -21.81
CA PRO A 7 -0.32 -18.83 -20.36
C PRO A 7 -1.52 -18.10 -19.70
N PRO A 8 -1.90 -18.48 -18.47
CA PRO A 8 -3.05 -17.91 -17.77
C PRO A 8 -2.78 -16.45 -17.35
N GLN A 9 -3.80 -15.63 -17.55
CA GLN A 9 -3.88 -14.22 -17.17
C GLN A 9 -3.72 -14.05 -15.65
N THR A 10 -2.72 -13.28 -15.21
CA THR A 10 -2.74 -12.61 -13.90
C THR A 10 -3.29 -11.21 -14.10
N LYS A 11 -4.62 -11.09 -14.14
CA LYS A 11 -5.30 -9.80 -14.01
C LYS A 11 -5.36 -9.43 -12.53
N ASN A 12 -4.37 -8.71 -12.05
CA ASN A 12 -4.49 -7.98 -10.78
C ASN A 12 -4.57 -6.49 -11.12
N GLY A 13 -5.77 -5.92 -10.97
CA GLY A 13 -5.91 -4.49 -10.68
C GLY A 13 -6.61 -3.60 -11.70
N ASP A 14 -7.50 -4.10 -12.57
CA ASP A 14 -8.41 -3.24 -13.33
C ASP A 14 -9.79 -3.19 -12.64
N ASP A 15 -9.92 -2.35 -11.60
CA ASP A 15 -11.18 -1.68 -11.25
C ASP A 15 -10.86 -0.38 -10.49
N ALA A 16 -10.22 0.57 -11.19
CA ALA A 16 -10.29 1.96 -10.81
C ALA A 16 -11.65 2.50 -11.29
N SER A 17 -12.73 2.05 -10.64
CA SER A 17 -14.03 2.67 -10.77
C SER A 17 -13.91 4.16 -10.43
N ASP A 18 -14.31 4.98 -11.40
CA ASP A 18 -14.35 6.43 -11.46
C ASP A 18 -15.17 7.06 -10.31
N LYS A 19 -14.68 6.95 -9.08
CA LYS A 19 -15.16 7.72 -7.92
C LYS A 19 -14.07 8.68 -7.51
N LYS A 20 -14.14 9.88 -8.09
CA LYS A 20 -13.34 11.05 -7.70
C LYS A 20 -13.36 11.20 -6.17
N LEU A 21 -12.25 10.81 -5.55
CA LEU A 21 -12.10 10.83 -4.10
C LEU A 21 -12.23 12.28 -3.62
N LYS A 22 -12.92 12.49 -2.50
CA LYS A 22 -13.10 13.85 -1.96
C LYS A 22 -11.72 14.51 -1.78
N PRO A 23 -11.58 15.80 -2.14
CA PRO A 23 -10.37 16.54 -1.84
C PRO A 23 -10.18 16.52 -0.33
N ALA A 24 -9.02 16.01 0.09
CA ALA A 24 -8.61 15.93 1.48
C ALA A 24 -7.27 16.66 1.58
N ASN A 25 -7.11 17.44 2.64
CA ASN A 25 -5.85 18.13 2.92
C ASN A 25 -4.96 17.27 3.80
N ALA A 26 -5.52 16.30 4.52
CA ALA A 26 -4.80 15.37 5.35
C ALA A 26 -5.35 13.94 5.22
N ILE A 27 -4.47 12.97 5.46
CA ILE A 27 -4.80 11.55 5.41
C ILE A 27 -4.14 10.83 6.57
N PHE A 28 -4.85 9.89 7.17
CA PHE A 28 -4.30 8.98 8.16
C PHE A 28 -3.78 7.76 7.42
N VAL A 29 -2.47 7.57 7.45
CA VAL A 29 -1.81 6.54 6.65
C VAL A 29 -0.98 5.61 7.50
N ARG A 30 -0.94 4.36 7.05
CA ARG A 30 0.03 3.37 7.48
C ARG A 30 0.91 3.00 6.31
N HIS A 31 2.16 2.68 6.60
CA HIS A 31 3.07 2.17 5.59
C HIS A 31 3.91 1.01 6.09
N ILE A 32 4.43 0.25 5.14
CA ILE A 32 5.49 -0.73 5.35
C ILE A 32 6.65 -0.24 4.52
N LEU A 33 7.74 0.17 5.17
CA LEU A 33 8.97 0.57 4.50
C LEU A 33 9.96 -0.58 4.55
N CYS A 34 10.51 -0.97 3.39
CA CYS A 34 11.67 -1.83 3.33
C CYS A 34 12.70 -1.23 2.37
N GLU A 35 13.97 -1.21 2.74
CA GLU A 35 15.07 -0.78 1.87
C GLU A 35 15.24 -1.77 0.71
N LYS A 36 15.09 -3.07 0.99
CA LYS A 36 15.24 -4.16 0.02
C LYS A 36 13.94 -4.47 -0.71
N HIS A 37 14.02 -4.55 -2.04
CA HIS A 37 12.89 -4.94 -2.88
C HIS A 37 12.37 -6.35 -2.56
N SER A 38 13.24 -7.31 -2.27
CA SER A 38 12.79 -8.66 -1.89
C SER A 38 11.94 -8.65 -0.61
N LYS A 39 12.33 -7.85 0.39
CA LYS A 39 11.65 -7.80 1.68
C LYS A 39 10.26 -7.17 1.58
N ILE A 40 10.08 -6.14 0.75
CA ILE A 40 8.75 -5.55 0.53
C ILE A 40 7.82 -6.50 -0.24
N LEU A 41 8.36 -7.32 -1.16
CA LEU A 41 7.58 -8.32 -1.88
C LEU A 41 7.09 -9.43 -0.95
N GLU A 42 7.91 -9.84 0.03
CA GLU A 42 7.47 -10.78 1.07
C GLU A 42 6.36 -10.19 1.94
N ALA A 43 6.48 -8.91 2.34
CA ALA A 43 5.42 -8.21 3.04
C ALA A 43 4.12 -8.14 2.20
N GLU A 44 4.23 -7.86 0.91
CA GLU A 44 3.08 -7.86 -0.02
C GLU A 44 2.44 -9.25 -0.11
N ALA A 45 3.24 -10.32 -0.12
CA ALA A 45 2.73 -11.69 -0.11
C ALA A 45 1.96 -12.01 1.18
N MET A 46 2.40 -11.52 2.34
CA MET A 46 1.66 -11.64 3.59
C MET A 46 0.32 -10.90 3.54
N LEU A 47 0.29 -9.69 2.98
CA LEU A 47 -0.95 -8.95 2.79
C LEU A 47 -1.93 -9.69 1.85
N LYS A 48 -1.42 -10.33 0.78
CA LYS A 48 -2.21 -11.17 -0.13
C LYS A 48 -2.80 -12.40 0.57
N ASN A 49 -2.15 -12.90 1.62
CA ASN A 49 -2.67 -13.97 2.47
C ASN A 49 -3.73 -13.50 3.49
N ASN A 50 -4.27 -12.28 3.35
CA ASN A 50 -5.25 -11.68 4.26
C ASN A 50 -4.71 -11.48 5.70
N ILE A 51 -3.40 -11.35 5.86
CA ILE A 51 -2.81 -10.95 7.15
C ILE A 51 -3.06 -9.46 7.37
N ALA A 52 -3.37 -9.10 8.62
CA ALA A 52 -3.65 -7.72 8.99
C ALA A 52 -2.45 -6.81 8.70
N PHE A 53 -2.70 -5.62 8.13
CA PHE A 53 -1.64 -4.71 7.70
C PHE A 53 -0.68 -4.33 8.85
N ASP A 54 -1.20 -4.15 10.06
CA ASP A 54 -0.40 -3.78 11.23
C ASP A 54 0.53 -4.92 11.69
N ALA A 55 0.11 -6.17 11.51
CA ALA A 55 0.93 -7.34 11.82
C ALA A 55 2.10 -7.45 10.83
N VAL A 56 1.82 -7.34 9.52
CA VAL A 56 2.87 -7.34 8.49
C VAL A 56 3.82 -6.16 8.69
N ALA A 57 3.30 -4.97 8.99
CA ALA A 57 4.13 -3.81 9.26
C ALA A 57 5.02 -3.98 10.50
N ARG A 58 4.56 -4.66 11.55
CA ARG A 58 5.39 -4.97 12.74
C ARG A 58 6.57 -5.88 12.42
N GLU A 59 6.39 -6.79 11.49
CA GLU A 59 7.37 -7.82 11.18
C GLU A 59 8.35 -7.39 10.08
N TYR A 60 7.85 -6.72 9.04
CA TYR A 60 8.64 -6.40 7.85
C TYR A 60 9.10 -4.94 7.79
N SER A 61 8.31 -4.01 8.32
CA SER A 61 8.62 -2.58 8.18
C SER A 61 9.89 -2.21 8.94
N GLU A 62 10.70 -1.37 8.32
CA GLU A 62 11.90 -0.77 8.91
C GLU A 62 11.59 0.61 9.51
N ASP A 63 10.40 1.16 9.21
CA ASP A 63 9.89 2.39 9.83
C ASP A 63 8.55 2.15 10.56
N LYS A 64 8.40 2.79 11.72
CA LYS A 64 7.23 2.70 12.61
C LYS A 64 6.69 1.28 12.83
N ALA A 65 7.55 0.26 12.74
CA ALA A 65 7.19 -1.15 12.88
C ALA A 65 6.45 -1.41 14.20
N LYS A 66 6.96 -0.89 15.32
CA LYS A 66 6.37 -1.08 16.66
C LYS A 66 4.90 -0.66 16.75
N VAL A 67 4.49 0.36 15.99
CA VAL A 67 3.10 0.86 15.95
C VAL A 67 2.34 0.36 14.72
N GLY A 68 2.79 -0.74 14.10
CA GLY A 68 2.14 -1.34 12.94
C GLY A 68 2.15 -0.43 11.71
N GLY A 69 3.25 0.31 11.51
CA GLY A 69 3.44 1.19 10.36
C GLY A 69 2.59 2.45 10.39
N ASN A 70 1.87 2.71 11.48
CA ASN A 70 0.97 3.86 11.58
C ASN A 70 1.75 5.17 11.63
N LEU A 71 1.69 5.97 10.57
CA LEU A 71 2.31 7.30 10.49
C LEU A 71 1.44 8.38 11.15
N GLY A 72 0.15 8.13 11.33
CA GLY A 72 -0.81 9.09 11.84
C GLY A 72 -1.27 10.06 10.75
N LYS A 73 -1.66 11.27 11.16
CA LYS A 73 -2.14 12.32 10.26
C LYS A 73 -0.99 12.89 9.43
N MET A 74 -1.02 12.67 8.14
CA MET A 74 -0.12 13.24 7.13
C MET A 74 -0.83 14.33 6.35
N VAL A 75 -0.20 15.50 6.21
CA VAL A 75 -0.76 16.63 5.48
C VAL A 75 -0.21 16.64 4.07
N ARG A 76 -1.03 17.03 3.10
CA ARG A 76 -0.59 17.20 1.72
C ARG A 76 0.59 18.20 1.68
N GLY A 77 1.67 17.82 1.03
CA GLY A 77 2.92 18.60 0.94
C GLY A 77 4.01 18.17 1.92
N THR A 78 3.71 17.36 2.95
CA THR A 78 4.74 16.86 3.90
C THR A 78 5.31 15.50 3.51
N MET A 79 4.74 14.86 2.50
CA MET A 79 5.12 13.54 2.01
C MET A 79 5.95 13.65 0.73
N VAL A 80 6.80 12.66 0.46
CA VAL A 80 7.50 12.58 -0.83
C VAL A 80 6.50 12.38 -1.97
N GLY A 81 6.73 13.03 -3.12
CA GLY A 81 5.83 13.02 -4.29
C GLY A 81 5.20 11.65 -4.61
N PRO A 82 5.99 10.59 -4.88
CA PRO A 82 5.45 9.28 -5.23
C PRO A 82 4.62 8.65 -4.09
N PHE A 83 5.02 8.85 -2.83
CA PHE A 83 4.25 8.36 -1.68
C PHE A 83 2.91 9.09 -1.57
N GLN A 84 2.94 10.42 -1.74
CA GLN A 84 1.74 11.25 -1.67
C GLN A 84 0.73 10.86 -2.75
N GLU A 85 1.15 10.78 -4.00
CA GLU A 85 0.26 10.46 -5.12
C GLU A 85 -0.39 9.09 -4.94
N ALA A 86 0.39 8.09 -4.56
CA ALA A 86 -0.08 6.76 -4.22
C ALA A 86 -1.08 6.76 -3.05
N ALA A 87 -0.76 7.46 -1.96
CA ALA A 87 -1.63 7.55 -0.78
C ALA A 87 -2.96 8.26 -1.09
N PHE A 88 -2.93 9.38 -1.83
CA PHE A 88 -4.15 10.12 -2.17
C PHE A 88 -5.00 9.43 -3.24
N ALA A 89 -4.43 8.54 -4.04
CA ALA A 89 -5.15 7.69 -4.97
C ALA A 89 -5.91 6.54 -4.28
N LEU A 90 -5.53 6.19 -3.04
CA LEU A 90 -6.19 5.13 -2.29
C LEU A 90 -7.49 5.57 -1.62
N GLN A 91 -8.43 4.62 -1.61
CA GLN A 91 -9.64 4.70 -0.80
C GLN A 91 -9.31 4.36 0.66
N PRO A 92 -9.96 5.03 1.63
CA PRO A 92 -9.80 4.69 3.04
C PRO A 92 -10.31 3.26 3.30
N SER A 93 -9.55 2.51 4.10
CA SER A 93 -9.76 1.09 4.35
C SER A 93 -9.36 0.72 5.79
N THR A 94 -9.42 -0.57 6.15
CA THR A 94 -9.14 -1.04 7.51
C THR A 94 -8.02 -2.07 7.53
N CYS A 95 -7.34 -2.27 8.66
CA CYS A 95 -6.24 -3.24 8.75
C CYS A 95 -6.69 -4.69 8.44
N ALA A 96 -7.96 -5.02 8.69
CA ALA A 96 -8.54 -6.34 8.39
C ALA A 96 -8.90 -6.53 6.91
N LYS A 97 -9.23 -5.44 6.20
CA LYS A 97 -9.47 -5.44 4.75
C LYS A 97 -8.71 -4.25 4.14
N PRO A 98 -7.37 -4.35 4.06
CA PRO A 98 -6.55 -3.22 3.67
C PRO A 98 -6.64 -3.02 2.15
N LEU A 99 -6.90 -1.77 1.75
CA LEU A 99 -6.63 -1.31 0.39
C LEU A 99 -5.25 -0.66 0.42
N TYR A 100 -4.32 -1.26 -0.30
CA TYR A 100 -2.92 -0.87 -0.28
C TYR A 100 -2.37 -0.70 -1.70
N THR A 101 -1.30 0.09 -1.82
CA THR A 101 -0.61 0.28 -3.09
C THR A 101 0.34 -0.87 -3.39
N PRO A 102 0.69 -1.09 -4.68
CA PRO A 102 1.93 -1.83 -4.99
C PRO A 102 3.15 -1.14 -4.35
N PRO A 103 4.31 -1.83 -4.27
CA PRO A 103 5.54 -1.28 -3.71
C PRO A 103 5.96 0.01 -4.42
N VAL A 104 5.82 1.14 -3.73
CA VAL A 104 6.18 2.48 -4.21
C VAL A 104 7.65 2.73 -3.91
N LYS A 105 8.46 2.92 -4.94
CA LYS A 105 9.88 3.27 -4.77
C LYS A 105 10.03 4.75 -4.43
N THR A 106 10.76 5.05 -3.38
CA THR A 106 11.15 6.41 -2.96
C THR A 106 12.66 6.46 -2.68
N VAL A 107 13.14 7.61 -2.23
CA VAL A 107 14.53 7.79 -1.78
C VAL A 107 14.87 6.97 -0.53
N HIS A 108 13.88 6.56 0.27
CA HIS A 108 14.09 5.76 1.49
C HIS A 108 14.00 4.24 1.24
N GLY A 109 13.60 3.81 0.05
CA GLY A 109 13.37 2.40 -0.27
C GLY A 109 12.01 2.17 -0.89
N TYR A 110 11.39 1.04 -0.57
CA TYR A 110 10.10 0.60 -1.09
C TYR A 110 9.02 0.69 -0.02
N HIS A 111 7.88 1.25 -0.38
CA HIS A 111 6.78 1.50 0.53
C HIS A 111 5.50 0.83 0.04
N ILE A 112 4.86 0.05 0.89
CA ILE A 112 3.45 -0.30 0.71
C ILE A 112 2.63 0.65 1.58
N ILE A 113 1.64 1.31 1.00
CA ILE A 113 0.90 2.38 1.66
C ILE A 113 -0.55 1.95 1.81
N MET A 114 -1.16 2.28 2.94
CA MET A 114 -2.56 2.05 3.25
C MET A 114 -3.15 3.30 3.91
N VAL A 115 -4.37 3.65 3.54
CA VAL A 115 -5.07 4.81 4.09
C VAL A 115 -6.19 4.33 5.00
N GLU A 116 -6.22 4.82 6.24
CA GLU A 116 -7.29 4.55 7.20
C GLU A 116 -8.42 5.59 7.10
N LYS A 117 -8.06 6.87 6.95
CA LYS A 117 -9.01 7.98 6.94
C LYS A 117 -8.50 9.11 6.07
N ARG A 118 -9.43 9.86 5.47
CA ARG A 118 -9.16 11.09 4.72
C ARG A 118 -9.89 12.26 5.38
N GLU A 119 -9.26 13.43 5.42
CA GLU A 119 -9.74 14.66 6.08
C GLU A 119 -9.45 15.91 5.24
#